data_AF-A0AA88YGS4-F1
#
_entry.id   AF-A0AA88YGS4-F1
#
_cell.length_a   1.000
_cell.length_b   1.000
_cell.length_c   1.000
_cell.angle_alpha   90.00
_cell.angle_beta   90.00
_cell.angle_gamma   90.00
#
_symmetry.space_group_name_H-M   'P 1'
#
loop_
_entity.id
_entity.type
_entity.pdbx_description
1 polymer ?
#
loop_
_entity_poly.entity_id
_entity_poly.type
_entity_poly.pdbx_seq_one_letter_code
_entity_poly.pdbx_strand_id
1 'polypeptide(L)'
;MIKKTKIILKTSLLAIRRVLKKEEDKMHSCDDCGLISENIHDLQRHVKTWCPESRKRTRDEDDELTHKKLRLDDDSSEDDDDSAEEDDDDRFAFIVNEVWDDHSTQYDRKIKQLMEDDMSKKDAKEEASDIMLSKDRSLFMKKYKDFLMHMHELNASRLHRMIKQEIIELVADHDVHIDQAIEQVIKRHRTDFDSLFENYDDSDDEDGSEDDMDTKDNNE
;
A
#
# COMPACT_ATOMS: atom_id res chain seq x y z
N MET A 1 68.96 31.53 18.44
CA MET A 1 68.55 31.48 17.02
C MET A 1 67.33 30.59 16.71
N ILE A 2 66.52 30.15 17.70
CA ILE A 2 65.49 29.11 17.47
C ILE A 2 64.04 29.67 17.37
N LYS A 3 63.83 30.97 17.59
CA LYS A 3 62.47 31.56 17.68
C LYS A 3 61.85 31.98 16.33
N LYS A 4 62.60 32.05 15.24
CA LYS A 4 62.10 32.53 13.93
C LYS A 4 61.45 31.45 13.04
N THR A 5 61.68 30.17 13.32
CA THR A 5 61.14 29.05 12.51
C THR A 5 59.70 28.66 12.85
N LYS A 6 59.18 29.03 14.03
CA LYS A 6 57.79 28.72 14.43
C LYS A 6 56.72 29.58 13.77
N ILE A 7 57.08 30.71 13.18
CA ILE A 7 56.11 31.65 12.58
C ILE A 7 55.73 31.21 11.16
N ILE A 8 56.67 30.65 10.39
CA ILE A 8 56.44 30.27 8.99
C ILE A 8 55.51 29.04 8.86
N LEU A 9 55.54 28.11 9.82
CA LEU A 9 54.68 26.91 9.80
C LEU A 9 53.20 27.21 10.14
N LYS A 10 52.90 28.27 10.89
CA LYS A 10 51.51 28.61 11.24
C LYS A 10 50.75 29.29 10.10
N THR A 11 51.44 30.05 9.24
CA THR A 11 50.81 30.70 8.08
C THR A 11 50.49 29.71 6.97
N SER A 12 51.28 28.64 6.79
CA SER A 12 51.03 27.61 5.77
C SER A 12 49.84 26.69 6.11
N LEU A 13 49.59 26.42 7.40
CA LEU A 13 48.46 25.59 7.85
C LEU A 13 47.09 26.30 7.72
N LEU A 14 47.05 27.64 7.75
CA LEU A 14 45.82 28.42 7.57
C LEU A 14 45.42 28.55 6.10
N ALA A 15 46.37 28.44 5.16
CA ALA A 15 46.07 28.44 3.73
C ALA A 15 45.47 27.10 3.26
N ILE A 16 45.91 25.97 3.82
CA ILE A 16 45.38 24.63 3.49
C ILE A 16 43.97 24.42 4.05
N ARG A 17 43.62 25.04 5.17
CA ARG A 17 42.27 24.93 5.77
C ARG A 17 41.18 25.71 5.01
N ARG A 18 41.55 26.57 4.05
CA ARG A 18 40.60 27.30 3.21
C ARG A 18 40.23 26.61 1.89
N VAL A 19 40.97 25.58 1.48
CA VAL A 19 40.73 24.86 0.21
C VAL A 19 39.92 23.58 0.40
N LEU A 20 39.62 23.19 1.65
CA LEU A 20 38.78 22.04 2.00
C LEU A 20 37.49 22.44 2.73
N LYS A 21 36.88 23.57 2.36
CA LYS A 21 35.41 23.64 2.41
C LYS A 21 34.93 22.94 1.15
N LYS A 22 34.94 21.60 1.21
CA LYS A 22 34.09 20.78 0.36
C LYS A 22 32.69 21.36 0.58
N GLU A 23 32.14 22.00 -0.44
CA GLU A 23 30.72 22.30 -0.48
C GLU A 23 30.07 20.93 -0.28
N GLU A 24 29.48 20.73 0.90
CA GLU A 24 28.62 19.58 1.13
C GLU A 24 27.51 19.74 0.10
N ASP A 25 27.58 18.96 -0.97
CA ASP A 25 26.58 18.89 -2.03
C ASP A 25 25.25 18.62 -1.34
N LYS A 26 24.50 19.70 -1.12
CA LYS A 26 23.28 19.70 -0.35
C LYS A 26 22.23 19.07 -1.25
N MET A 27 22.19 17.74 -1.24
CA MET A 27 21.19 16.97 -1.97
C MET A 27 19.80 17.47 -1.56
N HIS A 28 19.02 17.88 -2.56
CA HIS A 28 17.72 18.50 -2.33
C HIS A 28 16.63 17.43 -2.56
N SER A 29 15.84 17.10 -1.53
CA SER A 29 14.74 16.13 -1.63
C SER A 29 13.39 16.81 -1.78
N CYS A 30 12.47 16.18 -2.51
CA CYS A 30 11.06 16.55 -2.55
C CYS A 30 10.34 16.01 -1.32
N ASP A 31 9.67 16.88 -0.57
CA ASP A 31 8.96 16.51 0.65
C ASP A 31 7.75 15.60 0.37
N ASP A 32 7.16 15.69 -0.83
CA ASP A 32 5.94 14.96 -1.17
C ASP A 32 6.20 13.52 -1.65
N CYS A 33 7.22 13.31 -2.49
CA CYS A 33 7.49 11.98 -3.07
C CYS A 33 8.85 11.39 -2.69
N GLY A 34 9.69 12.14 -1.96
CA GLY A 34 11.01 11.70 -1.53
C GLY A 34 12.09 11.71 -2.63
N LEU A 35 11.79 12.21 -3.83
CA LEU A 35 12.78 12.28 -4.92
C LEU A 35 13.95 13.20 -4.56
N ILE A 36 15.18 12.68 -4.61
CA ILE A 36 16.41 13.43 -4.37
C ILE A 36 16.95 13.95 -5.71
N SER A 37 17.19 15.27 -5.79
CA SER A 37 17.78 15.94 -6.94
C SER A 37 19.15 16.51 -6.58
N GLU A 38 20.10 16.36 -7.50
CA GLU A 38 21.44 16.95 -7.37
C GLU A 38 21.40 18.49 -7.47
N ASN A 39 20.41 19.04 -8.17
CA ASN A 39 20.26 20.46 -8.40
C ASN A 39 18.88 20.97 -7.96
N ILE A 40 18.84 22.13 -7.30
CA ILE A 40 17.61 22.77 -6.81
C ILE A 40 16.64 23.09 -7.96
N HIS A 41 17.15 23.39 -9.15
CA HIS A 41 16.30 23.67 -10.32
C HIS A 41 15.53 22.44 -10.80
N ASP A 42 16.11 21.24 -10.68
CA ASP A 42 15.45 20.00 -11.04
C ASP A 42 14.37 19.65 -10.03
N LEU A 43 14.64 19.88 -8.73
CA LEU A 43 13.63 19.76 -7.68
C LEU A 43 12.44 20.71 -7.92
N GLN A 44 12.71 21.98 -8.24
CA GLN A 44 11.65 22.95 -8.55
C GLN A 44 10.81 22.55 -9.76
N ARG A 45 11.45 22.02 -10.82
CA ARG A 45 10.74 21.52 -12.01
C ARG A 45 9.89 20.31 -11.67
N HIS A 46 10.44 19.40 -10.87
CA HIS A 46 9.74 18.23 -10.36
C HIS A 46 8.46 18.64 -9.60
N VAL A 47 8.58 19.45 -8.54
CA VAL A 47 7.43 19.91 -7.74
C VAL A 47 6.35 20.57 -8.60
N LYS A 48 6.76 21.41 -9.56
CA LYS A 48 5.84 22.20 -10.39
C LYS A 48 5.10 21.40 -11.46
N THR A 49 5.72 20.35 -12.02
CA THR A 49 5.17 19.70 -13.22
C THR A 49 5.04 18.18 -13.12
N TRP A 50 5.94 17.52 -12.39
CA TRP A 50 6.19 16.08 -12.49
C TRP A 50 6.09 15.34 -11.15
N CYS A 51 5.73 16.01 -10.06
CA CYS A 51 5.43 15.33 -8.81
C CYS A 51 4.06 14.62 -8.93
N PRO A 52 4.00 13.28 -8.84
CA PRO A 52 2.75 12.52 -8.93
C PRO A 52 1.76 12.94 -7.83
N GLU A 53 2.29 13.24 -6.65
CA GLU A 53 1.54 13.65 -5.45
C GLU A 53 0.99 15.08 -5.53
N SER A 54 1.66 16.01 -6.22
CA SER A 54 1.25 17.43 -6.24
C SER A 54 -0.03 17.69 -7.04
N ARG A 55 -0.40 16.78 -7.96
CA ARG A 55 -1.64 16.88 -8.76
C ARG A 55 -2.92 16.72 -7.94
N LYS A 56 -2.83 16.23 -6.69
CA LYS A 56 -3.98 16.12 -5.79
C LYS A 56 -4.30 17.40 -5.02
N ARG A 57 -3.42 18.42 -5.01
CA ARG A 57 -3.56 19.60 -4.13
C ARG A 57 -4.16 20.87 -4.75
N THR A 58 -4.44 20.93 -6.06
CA THR A 58 -4.83 22.21 -6.71
C THR A 58 -6.15 22.15 -7.46
N ARG A 59 -7.26 21.86 -6.78
CA ARG A 59 -8.57 22.21 -7.37
C ARG A 59 -9.76 22.49 -6.44
N ASP A 60 -9.63 22.68 -5.12
CA ASP A 60 -10.86 22.85 -4.32
C ASP A 60 -10.90 23.96 -3.24
N GLU A 61 -9.87 24.79 -3.03
CA GLU A 61 -9.89 25.68 -1.85
C GLU A 61 -9.54 27.17 -2.07
N ASP A 62 -9.82 27.78 -3.22
CA ASP A 62 -9.52 29.22 -3.32
C ASP A 62 -10.37 30.06 -4.30
N ASP A 63 -11.70 29.85 -4.35
CA ASP A 63 -12.58 30.84 -5.00
C ASP A 63 -14.06 30.71 -4.60
N GLU A 64 -14.45 31.15 -3.39
CA GLU A 64 -15.82 31.72 -3.23
C GLU A 64 -16.00 32.61 -1.99
N LEU A 65 -15.45 33.83 -2.04
CA LEU A 65 -15.90 34.94 -1.19
C LEU A 65 -16.94 35.77 -1.94
N THR A 66 -18.23 35.40 -1.85
CA THR A 66 -19.33 36.34 -2.13
C THR A 66 -20.52 36.20 -1.17
N HIS A 67 -20.57 37.13 -0.22
CA HIS A 67 -21.75 37.77 0.37
C HIS A 67 -23.15 37.20 0.06
N LYS A 68 -23.86 36.67 1.06
CA LYS A 68 -25.30 37.01 1.31
C LYS A 68 -25.87 36.47 2.63
N LYS A 69 -26.07 37.42 3.56
CA LYS A 69 -27.37 37.77 4.15
C LYS A 69 -28.05 36.76 5.10
N LEU A 70 -27.71 36.93 6.38
CA LEU A 70 -28.61 37.03 7.55
C LEU A 70 -30.11 36.86 7.29
N ARG A 71 -30.67 35.76 7.82
CA ARG A 71 -32.02 35.52 8.37
C ARG A 71 -31.94 34.13 9.02
N LEU A 72 -32.57 33.76 10.13
CA LEU A 72 -33.38 34.34 11.19
C LEU A 72 -33.62 33.13 12.12
N ASP A 73 -33.72 33.38 13.42
CA ASP A 73 -33.96 32.41 14.49
C ASP A 73 -34.94 31.28 14.11
N ASP A 74 -34.47 30.02 14.22
CA ASP A 74 -35.35 28.87 14.44
C ASP A 74 -34.73 27.98 15.51
N ASP A 75 -35.56 27.76 16.52
CA ASP A 75 -35.31 27.22 17.84
C ASP A 75 -35.52 25.69 17.79
N SER A 76 -34.73 24.94 18.55
CA SER A 76 -34.81 23.48 18.72
C SER A 76 -34.12 22.61 17.65
N SER A 77 -32.79 22.51 17.69
CA SER A 77 -32.09 21.30 17.26
C SER A 77 -31.60 20.56 18.50
N GLU A 78 -32.27 19.46 18.81
CA GLU A 78 -31.81 18.46 19.76
C GLU A 78 -30.43 17.97 19.30
N ASP A 79 -29.46 18.02 20.22
CA ASP A 79 -28.12 17.46 20.07
C ASP A 79 -28.23 15.92 19.95
N ASP A 80 -28.62 15.42 18.78
CA ASP A 80 -28.26 14.07 18.35
C ASP A 80 -26.81 14.13 17.88
N ASP A 81 -25.91 14.05 18.85
CA ASP A 81 -24.53 13.59 18.70
C ASP A 81 -24.55 12.10 18.31
N ASP A 82 -25.24 11.79 17.21
CA ASP A 82 -25.04 10.59 16.41
C ASP A 82 -23.69 10.79 15.71
N SER A 83 -22.63 10.71 16.51
CA SER A 83 -21.33 10.24 16.06
C SER A 83 -21.57 8.84 15.52
N ALA A 84 -22.09 8.78 14.28
CA ALA A 84 -22.07 7.63 13.44
C ALA A 84 -20.60 7.24 13.36
N GLU A 85 -20.20 6.31 14.22
CA GLU A 85 -19.02 5.50 13.96
C GLU A 85 -19.27 4.97 12.56
N GLU A 86 -18.61 5.57 11.57
CA GLU A 86 -18.61 5.09 10.21
C GLU A 86 -18.12 3.65 10.34
N ASP A 87 -19.06 2.70 10.26
CA ASP A 87 -18.75 1.27 10.32
C ASP A 87 -17.74 1.03 9.20
N ASP A 88 -16.46 0.93 9.56
CA ASP A 88 -15.28 0.69 8.71
C ASP A 88 -15.30 -0.75 8.11
N ASP A 89 -16.48 -1.21 7.73
CA ASP A 89 -16.76 -2.49 7.10
C ASP A 89 -16.39 -2.50 5.61
N ASP A 90 -15.80 -1.42 5.11
CA ASP A 90 -15.25 -1.31 3.74
C ASP A 90 -14.31 -2.47 3.39
N ARG A 91 -13.60 -3.02 4.39
CA ARG A 91 -12.74 -4.20 4.16
C ARG A 91 -13.52 -5.48 3.93
N PHE A 92 -14.71 -5.63 4.51
CA PHE A 92 -15.58 -6.76 4.20
C PHE A 92 -16.17 -6.63 2.79
N ALA A 93 -16.38 -5.40 2.30
CA ALA A 93 -16.84 -5.17 0.93
C ALA A 93 -15.87 -5.77 -0.11
N PHE A 94 -14.56 -5.81 0.16
CA PHE A 94 -13.60 -6.48 -0.71
C PHE A 94 -13.89 -7.98 -0.88
N ILE A 95 -14.08 -8.72 0.23
CA ILE A 95 -14.36 -10.16 0.19
C ILE A 95 -15.72 -10.41 -0.46
N VAL A 96 -16.71 -9.58 -0.15
CA VAL A 96 -18.05 -9.66 -0.76
C VAL A 96 -17.93 -9.50 -2.28
N ASN A 97 -17.27 -8.46 -2.76
CA ASN A 97 -17.10 -8.23 -4.20
C ASN A 97 -16.39 -9.40 -4.90
N GLU A 98 -15.37 -9.98 -4.27
CA GLU A 98 -14.68 -11.16 -4.81
C GLU A 98 -15.61 -12.39 -4.92
N VAL A 99 -16.49 -12.60 -3.93
CA VAL A 99 -17.53 -13.65 -3.98
C VAL A 99 -18.53 -13.40 -5.10
N TRP A 100 -18.96 -12.15 -5.30
CA TRP A 100 -19.87 -11.78 -6.38
C TRP A 100 -19.24 -12.00 -7.75
N ASP A 101 -17.97 -11.62 -7.93
CA ASP A 101 -17.24 -11.83 -9.18
C ASP A 101 -17.10 -13.33 -9.52
N ASP A 102 -16.75 -14.16 -8.53
CA ASP A 102 -16.64 -15.61 -8.68
C ASP A 102 -17.99 -16.27 -9.09
N HIS A 103 -19.11 -15.73 -8.61
CA HIS A 103 -20.43 -16.31 -8.81
C HIS A 103 -21.28 -15.64 -9.89
N SER A 104 -20.88 -14.49 -10.42
CA SER A 104 -21.62 -13.75 -11.45
C SER A 104 -21.95 -14.62 -12.67
N THR A 105 -20.97 -15.41 -13.14
CA THR A 105 -21.19 -16.34 -14.27
C THR A 105 -22.17 -17.47 -13.94
N GLN A 106 -22.16 -17.98 -12.70
CA GLN A 106 -23.06 -19.03 -12.25
C GLN A 106 -24.49 -18.50 -12.07
N TYR A 107 -24.62 -17.27 -11.56
CA TYR A 107 -25.89 -16.57 -11.42
C TYR A 107 -26.57 -16.36 -12.78
N ASP A 108 -25.84 -15.84 -13.77
CA ASP A 108 -26.35 -15.68 -15.14
C ASP A 108 -26.74 -16.99 -15.79
N ARG A 109 -25.94 -18.05 -15.58
CA ARG A 109 -26.28 -19.39 -16.06
C ARG A 109 -27.56 -19.90 -15.40
N LYS A 110 -27.75 -19.66 -14.11
CA LYS A 110 -28.93 -20.12 -13.37
C LYS A 110 -30.19 -19.38 -13.82
N ILE A 111 -30.11 -18.08 -14.08
CA ILE A 111 -31.22 -17.30 -14.68
C ILE A 111 -31.61 -17.90 -16.03
N LYS A 112 -30.64 -18.18 -16.92
CA LYS A 112 -30.93 -18.77 -18.24
C LYS A 112 -31.65 -20.11 -18.11
N GLN A 113 -31.17 -20.99 -17.22
CA GLN A 113 -31.81 -22.28 -16.96
C GLN A 113 -33.26 -22.12 -16.47
N LEU A 114 -33.52 -21.22 -15.51
CA LEU A 114 -34.87 -20.99 -15.00
C LEU A 114 -35.80 -20.39 -16.07
N MET A 115 -35.27 -19.53 -16.95
CA MET A 115 -36.04 -18.99 -18.08
C MET A 115 -36.36 -20.04 -19.16
N GLU A 116 -35.53 -21.07 -19.32
CA GLU A 116 -35.82 -22.22 -20.20
C GLU A 116 -36.98 -23.08 -19.66
N ASP A 117 -37.23 -23.03 -18.34
CA ASP A 117 -38.34 -23.70 -17.66
C ASP A 117 -39.63 -22.84 -17.62
N ASP A 118 -39.83 -21.96 -18.61
CA ASP A 118 -40.98 -21.04 -18.75
C ASP A 118 -41.19 -20.05 -17.57
N MET A 119 -40.17 -19.84 -16.72
CA MET A 119 -40.24 -18.86 -15.64
C MET A 119 -40.06 -17.42 -16.18
N SER A 120 -40.81 -16.47 -15.62
CA SER A 120 -40.62 -15.06 -15.98
C SER A 120 -39.21 -14.60 -15.59
N LYS A 121 -38.61 -13.68 -16.36
CA LYS A 121 -37.26 -13.17 -16.07
C LYS A 121 -37.14 -12.56 -14.67
N LYS A 122 -38.22 -11.99 -14.14
CA LYS A 122 -38.23 -11.40 -12.80
C LYS A 122 -38.16 -12.52 -11.73
N ASP A 123 -39.03 -13.50 -11.84
CA ASP A 123 -39.09 -14.61 -10.87
C ASP A 123 -37.81 -15.46 -10.97
N ALA A 124 -37.27 -15.66 -12.18
CA ALA A 124 -36.01 -16.36 -12.39
C ALA A 124 -34.81 -15.67 -11.72
N LYS A 125 -34.80 -14.33 -11.64
CA LYS A 125 -33.76 -13.58 -10.95
C LYS A 125 -33.86 -13.71 -9.43
N GLU A 126 -35.07 -13.67 -8.90
CA GLU A 126 -35.37 -13.81 -7.48
C GLU A 126 -35.02 -15.24 -7.00
N GLU A 127 -35.52 -16.25 -7.70
CA GLU A 127 -35.22 -17.67 -7.42
C GLU A 127 -33.72 -17.97 -7.59
N ALA A 128 -33.07 -17.45 -8.64
CA ALA A 128 -31.62 -17.58 -8.78
C ALA A 128 -30.87 -16.91 -7.63
N SER A 129 -31.35 -15.76 -7.14
CA SER A 129 -30.74 -15.04 -6.01
C SER A 129 -30.83 -15.88 -4.73
N ASP A 130 -31.99 -16.46 -4.43
CA ASP A 130 -32.18 -17.28 -3.23
C ASP A 130 -31.36 -18.57 -3.27
N ILE A 131 -31.30 -19.24 -4.43
CA ILE A 131 -30.47 -20.44 -4.63
C ILE A 131 -28.99 -20.10 -4.45
N MET A 132 -28.54 -19.00 -5.06
CA MET A 132 -27.14 -18.60 -5.02
C MET A 132 -26.72 -18.07 -3.65
N LEU A 133 -27.61 -17.41 -2.90
CA LEU A 133 -27.30 -16.82 -1.59
C LEU A 133 -26.69 -17.83 -0.60
N SER A 134 -27.18 -19.07 -0.60
CA SER A 134 -26.63 -20.14 0.25
C SER A 134 -25.18 -20.49 -0.12
N LYS A 135 -24.87 -20.51 -1.42
CA LYS A 135 -23.53 -20.76 -1.96
C LYS A 135 -22.61 -19.56 -1.73
N ASP A 136 -23.11 -18.35 -1.96
CA ASP A 136 -22.39 -17.09 -1.73
C ASP A 136 -21.93 -17.00 -0.28
N ARG A 137 -22.84 -17.27 0.67
CA ARG A 137 -22.50 -17.32 2.10
C ARG A 137 -21.44 -18.36 2.42
N SER A 138 -21.54 -19.57 1.86
CA SER A 138 -20.54 -20.60 2.09
C SER A 138 -19.17 -20.22 1.51
N LEU A 139 -19.15 -19.57 0.33
CA LEU A 139 -17.92 -19.14 -0.31
C LEU A 139 -17.29 -17.96 0.46
N PHE A 140 -18.10 -16.99 0.89
CA PHE A 140 -17.68 -15.90 1.75
C PHE A 140 -17.00 -16.42 3.03
N MET A 141 -17.64 -17.35 3.74
CA MET A 141 -17.07 -17.92 4.98
C MET A 141 -15.75 -18.65 4.73
N LYS A 142 -15.62 -19.32 3.57
CA LYS A 142 -14.36 -19.96 3.16
C LYS A 142 -13.27 -18.91 2.93
N LYS A 143 -13.52 -17.88 2.10
CA LYS A 143 -12.54 -16.82 1.83
C LYS A 143 -12.16 -16.06 3.10
N TYR A 144 -13.12 -15.77 3.97
CA TYR A 144 -12.87 -15.12 5.25
C TYR A 144 -11.99 -15.99 6.18
N LYS A 145 -12.23 -17.30 6.23
CA LYS A 145 -11.35 -18.23 6.95
C LYS A 145 -9.93 -18.20 6.40
N ASP A 146 -9.77 -18.24 5.08
CA ASP A 146 -8.45 -18.21 4.44
C ASP A 146 -7.73 -16.88 4.74
N PHE A 147 -8.45 -15.76 4.71
CA PHE A 147 -7.95 -14.46 5.15
C PHE A 147 -7.46 -14.47 6.61
N LEU A 148 -8.24 -15.02 7.54
CA LEU A 148 -7.85 -15.14 8.95
C LEU A 148 -6.61 -16.03 9.13
N MET A 149 -6.48 -17.10 8.35
CA MET A 149 -5.29 -17.96 8.37
C MET A 149 -4.04 -17.20 7.91
N HIS A 150 -4.11 -16.49 6.78
CA HIS A 150 -2.99 -15.65 6.33
C HIS A 150 -2.62 -14.58 7.37
N MET A 151 -3.61 -13.92 7.97
CA MET A 151 -3.36 -12.96 9.05
C MET A 151 -2.68 -13.60 10.26
N HIS A 152 -3.06 -14.83 10.63
CA HIS A 152 -2.41 -15.57 11.71
C HIS A 152 -0.93 -15.86 11.39
N GLU A 153 -0.66 -16.37 10.19
CA GLU A 153 0.71 -16.67 9.72
C GLU A 153 1.57 -15.40 9.63
N LEU A 154 1.01 -14.29 9.11
CA LEU A 154 1.67 -13.00 9.10
C LEU A 154 2.00 -12.52 10.51
N ASN A 155 1.09 -12.62 11.48
CA ASN A 155 1.37 -12.27 12.87
C ASN A 155 2.41 -13.20 13.53
N ALA A 156 2.56 -14.42 13.04
CA ALA A 156 3.62 -15.33 13.47
C ALA A 156 5.00 -14.96 12.88
N SER A 157 5.03 -14.34 11.70
CA SER A 157 6.24 -13.89 11.01
C SER A 157 6.99 -12.80 11.80
N ARG A 158 8.30 -13.00 11.97
CA ARG A 158 9.17 -12.04 12.66
C ARG A 158 9.24 -10.70 11.93
N LEU A 159 9.44 -10.73 10.61
CA LEU A 159 9.56 -9.51 9.80
C LEU A 159 8.28 -8.67 9.87
N HIS A 160 7.11 -9.32 9.74
CA HIS A 160 5.83 -8.63 9.84
C HIS A 160 5.60 -8.00 11.23
N ARG A 161 5.94 -8.70 12.32
CA ARG A 161 5.85 -8.11 13.67
C ARG A 161 6.76 -6.90 13.85
N MET A 162 7.97 -6.94 13.30
CA MET A 162 8.89 -5.79 13.33
C MET A 162 8.29 -4.60 12.56
N ILE A 163 7.86 -4.82 11.32
CA ILE A 163 7.20 -3.78 10.49
C ILE A 163 5.99 -3.18 11.19
N LYS A 164 5.11 -4.02 11.75
CA LYS A 164 3.90 -3.59 12.46
C LYS A 164 4.26 -2.72 13.68
N GLN A 165 5.28 -3.12 14.44
CA GLN A 165 5.73 -2.35 15.59
C GLN A 165 6.31 -0.99 15.18
N GLU A 166 7.13 -0.92 14.14
CA GLU A 166 7.67 0.34 13.63
C GLU A 166 6.58 1.29 13.11
N ILE A 167 5.54 0.76 12.46
CA ILE A 167 4.37 1.55 12.04
C ILE A 167 3.67 2.14 13.27
N ILE A 168 3.42 1.33 14.31
CA ILE A 168 2.79 1.79 15.55
C ILE A 168 3.63 2.89 16.21
N GLU A 169 4.95 2.73 16.28
CA GLU A 169 5.88 3.72 16.84
C GLU A 169 5.87 5.02 16.03
N LEU A 170 5.86 4.96 14.69
CA LEU A 170 5.77 6.17 13.86
C LEU A 170 4.45 6.92 14.05
N VAL A 171 3.33 6.20 14.16
CA VAL A 171 2.02 6.82 14.38
C VAL A 171 1.94 7.42 15.78
N ALA A 172 2.41 6.70 16.81
CA ALA A 172 2.29 7.13 18.20
C ALA A 172 3.30 8.23 18.61
N ASP A 173 4.57 8.11 18.21
CA ASP A 173 5.65 8.99 18.70
C ASP A 173 5.89 10.19 17.78
N HIS A 174 5.55 10.07 16.50
CA HIS A 174 5.85 11.08 15.48
C HIS A 174 4.61 11.71 14.83
N ASP A 175 3.40 11.32 15.24
CA ASP A 175 2.13 11.84 14.73
C ASP A 175 2.03 11.75 13.18
N VAL A 176 2.58 10.68 12.61
CA VAL A 176 2.56 10.43 11.16
C VAL A 176 1.29 9.69 10.80
N HIS A 177 0.63 10.09 9.71
CA HIS A 177 -0.55 9.37 9.20
C HIS A 177 -0.22 7.91 8.86
N ILE A 178 -1.13 6.98 9.13
CA ILE A 178 -0.88 5.53 8.99
C ILE A 178 -0.36 5.14 7.61
N ASP A 179 -0.91 5.70 6.54
CA ASP A 179 -0.46 5.41 5.17
C ASP A 179 0.99 5.84 4.93
N GLN A 180 1.38 7.02 5.42
CA GLN A 180 2.75 7.53 5.31
C GLN A 180 3.71 6.69 6.16
N ALA A 181 3.28 6.25 7.34
CA ALA A 181 4.06 5.36 8.20
C ALA A 181 4.30 4.00 7.51
N ILE A 182 3.26 3.40 6.92
CA ILE A 182 3.36 2.15 6.14
C ILE A 182 4.37 2.30 5.00
N GLU A 183 4.26 3.36 4.20
CA GLU A 183 5.19 3.60 3.09
C GLU A 183 6.64 3.74 3.54
N GLN A 184 6.89 4.50 4.61
CA GLN A 184 8.23 4.71 5.14
C GLN A 184 8.84 3.41 5.63
N VAL A 185 8.09 2.60 6.38
CA VAL A 185 8.58 1.34 6.94
C VAL A 185 8.84 0.31 5.83
N ILE A 186 7.95 0.19 4.83
CA ILE A 186 8.19 -0.68 3.67
C ILE A 186 9.47 -0.27 2.93
N LYS A 187 9.69 1.04 2.72
CA LYS A 187 10.93 1.55 2.07
C LYS A 187 12.19 1.19 2.88
N ARG A 188 12.14 1.24 4.22
CA ARG A 188 13.27 0.86 5.09
C ARG A 188 13.57 -0.63 5.03
N HIS A 189 12.55 -1.47 4.97
CA HIS A 189 12.68 -2.94 4.92
C HIS A 189 12.76 -3.51 3.50
N ARG A 190 12.99 -2.68 2.48
CA ARG A 190 13.06 -3.15 1.08
C ARG A 190 14.04 -4.30 0.90
N THR A 191 15.24 -4.21 1.48
CA THR A 191 16.26 -5.27 1.38
C THR A 191 15.85 -6.56 2.08
N ASP A 192 15.08 -6.47 3.17
CA ASP A 192 14.56 -7.66 3.85
C ASP A 192 13.55 -8.38 2.95
N PHE A 193 12.69 -7.64 2.24
CA PHE A 193 11.79 -8.21 1.24
C PHE A 193 12.54 -8.79 0.04
N ASP A 194 13.54 -8.09 -0.49
CA ASP A 194 14.34 -8.56 -1.62
C ASP A 194 15.01 -9.92 -1.29
N SER A 195 15.51 -10.08 -0.06
CA SER A 195 16.10 -11.35 0.41
C SER A 195 15.11 -12.53 0.47
N LEU A 196 13.81 -12.26 0.59
CA LEU A 196 12.79 -13.32 0.56
C LEU A 196 12.67 -13.95 -0.83
N PHE A 197 13.00 -13.20 -1.90
CA PHE A 197 12.93 -13.69 -3.28
C PHE A 197 14.23 -14.39 -3.70
N GLU A 198 15.38 -13.91 -3.24
CA GLU A 198 16.70 -14.49 -3.57
C GLU A 198 16.81 -15.95 -3.12
N ASN A 199 16.20 -16.32 -1.99
CA ASN A 199 16.22 -17.70 -1.48
C ASN A 199 15.41 -18.70 -2.34
N TYR A 200 14.56 -18.23 -3.27
CA TYR A 200 13.80 -19.11 -4.17
C TYR A 200 14.54 -19.41 -5.48
N ASP A 201 15.46 -18.55 -5.91
CA ASP A 201 16.15 -18.69 -7.20
C ASP A 201 17.29 -19.73 -7.13
N ASP A 202 17.87 -19.94 -5.95
CA ASP A 202 18.97 -20.90 -5.71
C ASP A 202 18.49 -22.34 -5.38
N SER A 203 17.19 -22.65 -5.47
CA SER A 203 16.65 -24.01 -5.19
C SER A 203 16.38 -24.87 -6.43
N ASP A 204 16.79 -24.44 -7.63
CA ASP A 204 16.42 -25.11 -8.89
C ASP A 204 17.60 -25.82 -9.60
N ASP A 205 18.69 -26.14 -8.89
CA ASP A 205 19.77 -26.95 -9.45
C ASP A 205 20.09 -28.16 -8.55
N GLU A 206 19.97 -29.35 -9.14
CA GLU A 206 20.35 -30.69 -8.65
C GLU A 206 19.28 -31.55 -7.93
N ASP A 207 18.21 -31.92 -8.63
CA ASP A 207 17.76 -33.32 -8.59
C ASP A 207 17.37 -33.81 -9.99
N GLY A 208 18.38 -33.78 -10.87
CA GLY A 208 18.40 -34.60 -12.08
C GLY A 208 18.67 -36.06 -11.71
N SER A 209 17.70 -36.72 -11.08
CA SER A 209 17.64 -38.19 -11.10
C SER A 209 17.17 -38.64 -12.47
N GLU A 210 18.12 -38.76 -13.38
CA GLU A 210 18.05 -39.65 -14.55
C GLU A 210 17.85 -41.09 -14.07
N ASP A 211 16.66 -41.43 -13.58
CA ASP A 211 16.25 -42.83 -13.44
C ASP A 211 15.71 -43.33 -14.79
N ASP A 212 16.67 -43.58 -15.66
CA ASP A 212 16.57 -44.35 -16.89
C ASP A 212 16.22 -45.81 -16.53
N MET A 213 14.98 -46.06 -16.12
CA MET A 213 14.44 -47.43 -15.99
C MET A 213 13.87 -47.90 -17.33
N ASP A 214 14.79 -48.20 -18.24
CA ASP A 214 14.61 -49.18 -19.31
C ASP A 214 14.19 -50.53 -18.70
N THR A 215 12.89 -50.81 -18.68
CA THR A 215 12.38 -52.15 -18.38
C THR A 215 11.45 -52.64 -19.49
N LYS A 216 12.09 -53.09 -20.58
CA LYS A 216 11.80 -54.31 -21.33
C LYS A 216 10.34 -54.80 -21.33
N ASP A 217 9.68 -54.53 -22.45
CA ASP A 217 9.18 -55.54 -23.38
C ASP A 217 9.19 -56.99 -22.87
N ASN A 218 8.00 -57.56 -22.65
CA ASN A 218 7.74 -59.00 -22.84
C ASN A 218 6.23 -59.32 -22.79
N ASN A 219 5.74 -59.76 -23.95
CA ASN A 219 4.78 -60.84 -24.19
C ASN A 219 3.27 -60.69 -23.88
N GLU A 220 2.53 -60.94 -24.97
CA GLU A 220 1.23 -61.62 -25.12
C GLU A 220 -0.08 -60.88 -24.79
#